data_AF-B0C911-F1
#
_entry.id   AF-B0C911-F1
#
_cell.length_a   1.000
_cell.length_b   1.000
_cell.length_c   1.000
_cell.angle_alpha   90.00
_cell.angle_beta   90.00
_cell.angle_gamma   90.00
#
_symmetry.space_group_name_H-M   'P 1'
#
loop_
_entity.id
_entity.type
_entity.pdbx_description
1 polymer ?
#
loop_
_entity_poly.entity_id
_entity_poly.type
_entity_poly.pdbx_seq_one_letter_code
_entity_poly.pdbx_strand_id
1 'polypeptide(L)'
;MELPDLIRLNQLVRGTIDFVGFERWFKEVSASEQRTLIHTLSELAHQAGIDDDVFMTAVTHAELSDDDPTVKHIQSMRRDDGMTAFRIYQWIESISETELHQHLRFFVSLFGTAEGRIFSDEREESCNHWWHRDLLDDRVVQDLLSDPQFYRTSMKDDARIKNSD
;
A
#
# COMPACT_ATOMS: atom_id res chain seq x y z
N MET A 1 1.27 9.04 10.04
CA MET A 1 2.43 8.58 9.27
C MET A 1 2.98 9.74 8.50
N GLU A 2 4.30 9.81 8.40
CA GLU A 2 4.97 10.84 7.61
C GLU A 2 5.19 10.33 6.18
N LEU A 3 5.42 11.26 5.25
CA LEU A 3 5.67 10.96 3.84
C LEU A 3 6.80 9.91 3.60
N PRO A 4 7.91 9.89 4.36
CA PRO A 4 8.92 8.83 4.21
C PRO A 4 8.37 7.41 4.44
N ASP A 5 7.44 7.23 5.39
CA ASP A 5 6.82 5.93 5.66
C ASP A 5 5.95 5.50 4.46
N LEU A 6 5.22 6.45 3.89
CA LEU A 6 4.37 6.23 2.72
C LEU A 6 5.19 5.91 1.47
N ILE A 7 6.34 6.58 1.28
CA ILE A 7 7.29 6.26 0.20
C ILE A 7 7.85 4.85 0.39
N ARG A 8 8.24 4.48 1.61
CA ARG A 8 8.76 3.13 1.91
C ARG A 8 7.72 2.04 1.67
N LEU A 9 6.46 2.28 2.04
CA LEU A 9 5.33 1.37 1.73
C LEU A 9 5.13 1.20 0.22
N ASN A 10 5.19 2.29 -0.53
CA ASN A 10 5.02 2.24 -1.97
C ASN A 10 6.22 1.55 -2.67
N GLN A 11 7.45 1.86 -2.27
CA GLN A 11 8.66 1.19 -2.75
C GLN A 11 8.59 -0.33 -2.57
N LEU A 12 8.05 -0.79 -1.43
CA LEU A 12 7.85 -2.22 -1.19
C LEU A 12 6.88 -2.85 -2.20
N VAL A 13 5.78 -2.16 -2.48
CA VAL A 13 4.81 -2.60 -3.48
C VAL A 13 5.42 -2.61 -4.89
N ARG A 14 6.15 -1.55 -5.27
CA ARG A 14 6.77 -1.39 -6.58
C ARG A 14 8.00 -2.28 -6.80
N GLY A 15 8.62 -2.78 -5.73
CA GLY A 15 9.61 -3.86 -5.73
C GLY A 15 9.02 -5.27 -5.63
N THR A 16 7.69 -5.38 -5.72
CA THR A 16 6.90 -6.63 -5.77
C THR A 16 7.16 -7.58 -4.60
N ILE A 17 7.14 -6.99 -3.40
CA ILE A 17 7.02 -7.59 -2.08
C ILE A 17 8.23 -8.40 -1.55
N ASP A 18 9.13 -7.67 -0.88
CA ASP A 18 10.06 -8.20 0.14
C ASP A 18 9.38 -8.27 1.52
N PHE A 19 8.65 -9.36 1.77
CA PHE A 19 7.99 -9.56 3.07
C PHE A 19 8.98 -9.63 4.23
N VAL A 20 10.19 -10.16 4.02
CA VAL A 20 11.15 -10.38 5.11
C VAL A 20 11.70 -9.05 5.63
N GLY A 21 12.08 -8.15 4.72
CA GLY A 21 12.52 -6.80 5.07
C GLY A 21 11.42 -6.00 5.77
N PHE A 22 10.18 -6.14 5.30
CA PHE A 22 9.03 -5.43 5.85
C PHE A 22 8.57 -5.93 7.20
N GLU A 23 8.48 -7.25 7.38
CA GLU A 23 8.13 -7.84 8.68
C GLU A 23 9.12 -7.44 9.76
N ARG A 24 10.41 -7.29 9.40
CA ARG A 24 11.44 -6.79 10.32
C ARG A 24 11.16 -5.36 10.73
N TRP A 25 10.94 -4.46 9.77
CA TRP A 25 10.61 -3.06 10.04
C TRP A 25 9.32 -2.92 10.86
N PHE A 26 8.28 -3.68 10.51
CA PHE A 26 7.00 -3.64 11.20
C PHE A 26 7.12 -4.04 12.68
N LYS A 27 8.01 -4.99 13.00
CA LYS A 27 8.27 -5.39 14.39
C LYS A 27 9.06 -4.35 15.19
N GLU A 28 9.72 -3.41 14.53
CA GLU A 28 10.51 -2.35 15.18
C GLU A 28 9.65 -1.13 15.57
N VAL A 29 8.48 -0.96 14.95
CA VAL A 29 7.54 0.12 15.28
C VAL A 29 6.55 -0.31 16.39
N SER A 30 5.98 0.67 17.10
CA SER A 30 5.02 0.43 18.18
C SER A 30 3.70 -0.16 17.66
N ALA A 31 2.94 -0.84 18.54
CA ALA A 31 1.64 -1.42 18.15
C ALA A 31 0.62 -0.38 17.63
N SER A 32 0.72 0.88 18.07
CA SER A 32 -0.08 1.99 17.54
C SER A 32 0.31 2.33 16.10
N GLU A 33 1.61 2.40 15.83
CA GLU A 33 2.14 2.62 14.47
C GLU A 33 1.80 1.44 13.56
N GLN A 34 1.88 0.21 14.06
CA GLN A 34 1.46 -0.99 13.35
C GLN A 34 -0.01 -0.94 12.89
N ARG A 35 -0.92 -0.53 13.78
CA ARG A 35 -2.35 -0.35 13.42
C ARG A 35 -2.53 0.77 12.40
N THR A 36 -1.83 1.88 12.59
CA THR A 36 -1.84 3.01 11.64
C THR A 36 -1.37 2.56 10.25
N LEU A 37 -0.31 1.75 10.18
CA LEU A 37 0.20 1.19 8.94
C LEU A 37 -0.82 0.29 8.24
N ILE A 38 -1.42 -0.65 8.97
CA ILE A 38 -2.44 -1.55 8.44
C ILE A 38 -3.65 -0.76 7.93
N HIS A 39 -4.07 0.26 8.67
CA HIS A 39 -5.16 1.14 8.27
C HIS A 39 -4.83 1.88 6.96
N THR A 40 -3.66 2.52 6.87
CA THR A 40 -3.29 3.24 5.65
C THR A 40 -3.13 2.30 4.44
N LEU A 41 -2.57 1.10 4.62
CA LEU A 41 -2.51 0.10 3.55
C LEU A 41 -3.92 -0.25 3.05
N SER A 42 -4.88 -0.42 3.96
CA SER A 42 -6.27 -0.66 3.60
C SER A 42 -6.90 0.50 2.84
N GLU A 43 -6.66 1.74 3.26
CA GLU A 43 -7.18 2.93 2.59
C GLU A 43 -6.61 3.08 1.19
N LEU A 44 -5.29 2.91 1.04
CA LEU A 44 -4.61 2.98 -0.25
C LEU A 44 -5.09 1.88 -1.19
N ALA A 45 -5.25 0.65 -0.70
CA ALA A 45 -5.82 -0.44 -1.48
C ALA A 45 -7.24 -0.12 -1.96
N HIS A 46 -8.09 0.44 -1.08
CA HIS A 46 -9.45 0.83 -1.44
C HIS A 46 -9.48 1.93 -2.50
N GLN A 47 -8.63 2.96 -2.36
CA GLN A 47 -8.46 4.03 -3.36
C GLN A 47 -7.96 3.48 -4.70
N ALA A 48 -7.10 2.45 -4.66
CA ALA A 48 -6.63 1.77 -5.84
C ALA A 48 -7.65 0.80 -6.47
N GLY A 49 -8.82 0.62 -5.85
CA GLY A 49 -9.88 -0.23 -6.38
C GLY A 49 -9.66 -1.72 -6.12
N ILE A 50 -10.56 -2.32 -5.34
CA ILE A 50 -10.49 -3.75 -4.98
C ILE A 50 -11.70 -4.47 -5.57
N ASP A 51 -11.49 -5.18 -6.67
CA ASP A 51 -12.45 -6.17 -7.18
C ASP A 51 -12.07 -7.59 -6.73
N ASP A 52 -12.85 -8.57 -7.18
CA ASP A 52 -12.67 -9.96 -6.77
C ASP A 52 -11.35 -10.56 -7.27
N ASP A 53 -10.89 -10.19 -8.46
CA ASP A 53 -9.63 -10.67 -9.02
C ASP A 53 -8.44 -10.12 -8.23
N VAL A 54 -8.45 -8.83 -7.89
CA VAL A 54 -7.45 -8.20 -7.02
C VAL A 54 -7.42 -8.87 -5.65
N PHE A 55 -8.61 -9.10 -5.06
CA PHE A 55 -8.72 -9.74 -3.76
C PHE A 55 -8.13 -11.16 -3.74
N MET A 56 -8.52 -12.02 -4.70
CA MET A 56 -8.04 -13.41 -4.76
C MET A 56 -6.55 -13.50 -5.07
N THR A 57 -6.04 -12.60 -5.91
CA THR A 57 -4.60 -12.49 -6.19
C THR A 57 -3.83 -12.08 -4.94
N ALA A 58 -4.35 -11.12 -4.17
CA ALA A 58 -3.76 -10.71 -2.91
C ALA A 58 -3.74 -11.82 -1.84
N VAL A 59 -4.81 -12.62 -1.73
CA VAL A 59 -4.85 -13.81 -0.85
C VAL A 59 -3.74 -14.79 -1.24
N THR A 60 -3.56 -15.03 -2.53
CA THR A 60 -2.52 -15.90 -3.07
C THR A 60 -1.11 -15.37 -2.79
N HIS A 61 -0.86 -14.08 -3.05
CA HIS A 61 0.43 -13.43 -2.77
C HIS A 61 0.76 -13.36 -1.28
N ALA A 62 -0.26 -13.26 -0.43
CA ALA A 62 -0.09 -13.32 1.02
C ALA A 62 0.20 -14.75 1.52
N GLU A 63 0.12 -15.77 0.65
CA GLU A 63 0.22 -17.19 0.99
C GLU A 63 -0.82 -17.61 2.05
N LEU A 64 -2.02 -17.03 1.98
CA LEU A 64 -3.13 -17.32 2.88
C LEU A 64 -4.12 -18.27 2.23
N SER A 65 -4.75 -19.11 3.04
CA SER A 65 -5.90 -19.92 2.60
C SER A 65 -7.20 -19.13 2.70
N ASP A 66 -8.22 -19.54 1.94
CA ASP A 66 -9.60 -19.03 2.08
C ASP A 66 -10.16 -19.18 3.51
N ASP A 67 -9.62 -20.12 4.29
CA ASP A 67 -10.02 -20.35 5.66
C ASP A 67 -9.38 -19.40 6.68
N ASP A 68 -8.42 -18.57 6.27
CA ASP A 68 -7.72 -17.63 7.14
C ASP A 68 -8.71 -16.62 7.76
N PRO A 69 -8.61 -16.33 9.08
CA PRO A 69 -9.52 -15.41 9.75
C PRO A 69 -9.58 -14.02 9.11
N THR A 70 -8.45 -13.51 8.61
CA THR A 70 -8.34 -12.22 7.91
C THR A 70 -9.16 -12.25 6.63
N VAL A 71 -8.96 -13.29 5.83
CA VAL A 71 -9.60 -13.46 4.52
C VAL A 71 -11.10 -13.56 4.69
N LYS A 72 -11.57 -14.41 5.60
CA LYS A 72 -13.00 -14.56 5.92
C LYS A 72 -13.62 -13.26 6.40
N HIS A 73 -12.94 -12.54 7.30
CA HIS A 73 -13.48 -11.33 7.88
C HIS A 73 -13.64 -10.21 6.84
N ILE A 74 -12.62 -9.99 6.02
CA ILE A 74 -12.67 -8.98 4.94
C ILE A 74 -13.70 -9.40 3.88
N GLN A 75 -13.76 -10.68 3.51
CA GLN A 75 -14.72 -11.17 2.53
C GLN A 75 -16.17 -11.02 3.03
N SER A 76 -16.43 -11.24 4.32
CA SER A 76 -17.74 -10.96 4.94
C SER A 76 -18.09 -9.47 4.84
N MET A 77 -17.15 -8.57 5.19
CA MET A 77 -17.38 -7.13 5.10
C MET A 77 -17.65 -6.65 3.68
N ARG A 78 -17.03 -7.26 2.66
CA ARG A 78 -17.31 -6.93 1.25
C ARG A 78 -18.73 -7.32 0.83
N ARG A 79 -19.30 -8.40 1.38
CA ARG A 79 -20.61 -8.94 0.99
C ARG A 79 -21.79 -8.24 1.67
N ASP A 80 -21.63 -7.79 2.92
CA ASP A 80 -22.77 -7.36 3.75
C ASP A 80 -23.28 -5.94 3.45
N ASP A 81 -22.46 -5.01 2.95
CA ASP A 81 -22.88 -3.64 2.54
C ASP A 81 -21.74 -2.85 1.86
N GLY A 82 -20.68 -3.53 1.42
CA GLY A 82 -19.45 -2.91 0.93
C GLY A 82 -18.44 -2.62 2.05
N MET A 83 -17.16 -2.68 1.68
CA MET A 83 -16.03 -2.44 2.58
C MET A 83 -15.94 -0.92 2.85
N THR A 84 -16.52 -0.43 3.94
CA THR A 84 -16.34 0.97 4.33
C THR A 84 -15.05 1.15 5.13
N ALA A 85 -14.31 2.23 4.88
CA ALA A 85 -13.09 2.56 5.60
C ALA A 85 -13.30 2.53 7.13
N PHE A 86 -14.47 2.99 7.59
CA PHE A 86 -14.83 2.99 9.01
C PHE A 86 -14.95 1.59 9.63
N ARG A 87 -15.55 0.61 8.93
CA ARG A 87 -15.66 -0.76 9.47
C ARG A 87 -14.31 -1.46 9.51
N ILE A 88 -13.47 -1.23 8.50
CA ILE A 88 -12.11 -1.76 8.48
C ILE A 88 -11.29 -1.16 9.62
N TYR A 89 -11.37 0.16 9.83
CA TYR A 89 -10.73 0.84 10.96
C TYR A 89 -11.15 0.23 12.30
N GLN A 90 -12.46 0.10 12.55
CA GLN A 90 -12.97 -0.48 13.80
C GLN A 90 -12.48 -1.91 14.02
N TRP A 91 -12.42 -2.71 12.95
CA TRP A 91 -11.90 -4.06 13.05
C TRP A 91 -10.40 -4.06 13.36
N ILE A 92 -9.58 -3.26 12.66
CA ILE A 92 -8.14 -3.17 12.89
C ILE A 92 -7.83 -2.78 14.35
N GLU A 93 -8.59 -1.84 14.90
CA GLU A 93 -8.45 -1.44 16.31
C GLU A 93 -8.78 -2.58 17.29
N SER A 94 -9.66 -3.51 16.91
CA SER A 94 -10.03 -4.67 17.72
C SER A 94 -9.03 -5.82 17.69
N ILE A 95 -8.08 -5.81 16.74
CA ILE A 95 -7.08 -6.87 16.57
C ILE A 95 -6.11 -6.85 17.76
N SER A 96 -5.83 -8.04 18.30
CA SER A 96 -4.81 -8.20 19.35
C SER A 96 -3.43 -7.82 18.81
N GLU A 97 -2.59 -7.19 19.64
CA GLU A 97 -1.23 -6.82 19.23
C GLU A 97 -0.41 -8.02 18.74
N THR A 98 -0.67 -9.19 19.31
CA THR A 98 -0.03 -10.46 18.91
C THR A 98 -0.43 -10.94 17.52
N GLU A 99 -1.54 -10.45 16.98
CA GLU A 99 -2.14 -10.88 15.71
C GLU A 99 -1.92 -9.86 14.58
N LEU A 100 -1.56 -8.61 14.88
CA LEU A 100 -1.34 -7.54 13.89
C LEU A 100 -0.43 -7.98 12.74
N HIS A 101 0.61 -8.76 13.05
CA HIS A 101 1.54 -9.30 12.06
C HIS A 101 0.85 -10.20 11.01
N GLN A 102 -0.11 -11.04 11.42
CA GLN A 102 -0.81 -11.94 10.50
C GLN A 102 -1.66 -11.15 9.49
N HIS A 103 -2.30 -10.09 9.98
CA HIS A 103 -3.15 -9.23 9.14
C HIS A 103 -2.33 -8.34 8.20
N LEU A 104 -1.14 -7.92 8.63
CA LEU A 104 -0.25 -7.09 7.84
C LEU A 104 0.05 -7.69 6.45
N ARG A 105 0.38 -8.98 6.41
CA ARG A 105 0.76 -9.69 5.18
C ARG A 105 -0.34 -9.62 4.12
N PHE A 106 -1.58 -9.76 4.56
CA PHE A 106 -2.75 -9.60 3.70
C PHE A 106 -2.87 -8.18 3.16
N PHE A 107 -2.81 -7.16 4.02
CA PHE A 107 -3.00 -5.76 3.59
C PHE A 107 -1.90 -5.24 2.68
N VAL A 108 -0.65 -5.67 2.92
CA VAL A 108 0.47 -5.40 2.01
C VAL A 108 0.20 -6.01 0.63
N SER A 109 -0.22 -7.27 0.59
CA SER A 109 -0.53 -7.96 -0.68
C SER A 109 -1.71 -7.33 -1.39
N LEU A 110 -2.72 -6.89 -0.63
CA LEU A 110 -3.93 -6.27 -1.15
C LEU A 110 -3.62 -4.93 -1.79
N PHE A 111 -2.90 -4.05 -1.09
CA PHE A 111 -2.44 -2.80 -1.66
C PHE A 111 -1.53 -3.04 -2.85
N GLY A 112 -0.56 -3.94 -2.73
CA GLY A 112 0.40 -4.22 -3.80
C GLY A 112 -0.25 -4.70 -5.09
N THR A 113 -1.27 -5.54 -4.97
CA THR A 113 -2.03 -6.06 -6.11
C THR A 113 -2.93 -4.99 -6.73
N ALA A 114 -3.63 -4.19 -5.90
CA ALA A 114 -4.51 -3.12 -6.38
C ALA A 114 -3.71 -2.02 -7.10
N GLU A 115 -2.64 -1.55 -6.48
CA GLU A 115 -1.74 -0.53 -7.02
C GLU A 115 -1.07 -0.99 -8.32
N GLY A 116 -0.58 -2.23 -8.36
CA GLY A 116 0.08 -2.78 -9.56
C GLY A 116 -0.83 -2.79 -10.79
N ARG A 117 -2.15 -2.97 -10.59
CA ARG A 117 -3.13 -2.91 -11.66
C ARG A 117 -3.44 -1.49 -12.12
N ILE A 118 -3.63 -0.54 -11.20
CA ILE A 118 -3.85 0.85 -11.59
C ILE A 118 -2.63 1.39 -12.33
N PHE A 119 -1.43 1.11 -11.81
CA PHE A 119 -0.20 1.62 -12.40
C PHE A 119 -0.02 1.18 -13.86
N SER A 120 -0.47 -0.01 -14.24
CA SER A 120 -0.40 -0.46 -15.65
C SER A 120 -1.36 0.29 -16.60
N ASP A 121 -2.41 0.90 -16.06
CA ASP A 121 -3.44 1.61 -16.83
C ASP A 121 -3.24 3.14 -16.87
N GLU A 122 -2.33 3.66 -16.04
CA GLU A 122 -2.04 5.09 -15.91
C GLU A 122 -1.17 5.64 -17.05
N ARG A 123 -1.40 6.90 -17.42
CA ARG A 123 -0.64 7.58 -18.47
C ARG A 123 0.44 8.49 -17.88
N GLU A 124 1.67 8.27 -18.30
CA GLU A 124 2.87 8.99 -17.86
C GLU A 124 2.73 10.52 -18.01
N GLU A 125 2.01 10.97 -19.04
CA GLU A 125 1.87 12.39 -19.35
C GLU A 125 0.98 13.16 -18.38
N SER A 126 0.01 12.50 -17.75
CA SER A 126 -1.05 13.15 -16.97
C SER A 126 -1.14 12.72 -15.51
N CYS A 127 -0.51 11.61 -15.12
CA CYS A 127 -0.57 11.15 -13.75
C CYS A 127 0.33 12.00 -12.82
N ASN A 128 -0.28 12.69 -11.86
CA ASN A 128 0.39 13.57 -10.91
C ASN A 128 0.33 13.06 -9.45
N HIS A 129 -0.22 11.85 -9.24
CA HIS A 129 -0.22 11.23 -7.91
C HIS A 129 1.22 10.98 -7.46
N TRP A 130 1.60 11.47 -6.28
CA TRP A 130 2.97 11.34 -5.78
C TRP A 130 3.39 9.87 -5.62
N TRP A 131 2.44 8.99 -5.30
CA TRP A 131 2.68 7.56 -5.15
C TRP A 131 2.80 6.82 -6.49
N HIS A 132 2.51 7.50 -7.61
CA HIS A 132 2.74 6.98 -8.96
C HIS A 132 4.11 7.35 -9.56
N ARG A 133 4.89 8.18 -8.87
CA ARG A 133 6.23 8.60 -9.28
C ARG A 133 7.21 7.43 -9.24
N ASP A 134 8.37 7.57 -9.90
CA ASP A 134 9.44 6.58 -9.84
C ASP A 134 10.13 6.60 -8.46
N LEU A 135 9.42 6.09 -7.45
CA LEU A 135 9.87 6.07 -6.07
C LEU A 135 11.03 5.10 -5.82
N LEU A 136 11.47 4.33 -6.83
CA LEU A 136 12.72 3.56 -6.76
C LEU A 136 13.96 4.40 -7.12
N ASP A 137 13.77 5.59 -7.69
CA ASP A 137 14.83 6.57 -7.93
C ASP A 137 14.95 7.51 -6.73
N ASP A 138 16.08 7.42 -6.01
CA ASP A 138 16.34 8.25 -4.83
C ASP A 138 16.23 9.74 -5.11
N ARG A 139 16.47 10.20 -6.34
CA ARG A 139 16.35 11.63 -6.68
C ARG A 139 14.89 12.08 -6.70
N VAL A 140 14.00 11.25 -7.23
CA VAL A 140 12.55 11.50 -7.20
C VAL A 140 12.05 11.53 -5.76
N VAL A 141 12.56 10.63 -4.91
CA VAL A 141 12.25 10.62 -3.47
C VAL A 141 12.73 11.91 -2.80
N GLN A 142 13.97 12.36 -3.07
CA GLN A 142 14.49 13.61 -2.51
C GLN A 142 13.67 14.82 -2.96
N ASP A 143 13.30 14.90 -4.23
CA ASP A 143 12.49 16.02 -4.75
C ASP A 143 11.09 16.04 -4.13
N LEU A 144 10.44 14.87 -3.95
CA LEU A 144 9.15 14.78 -3.25
C LEU A 144 9.22 15.21 -1.78
N LEU A 145 10.33 14.90 -1.11
CA LEU A 145 10.54 15.24 0.31
C LEU A 145 10.97 16.70 0.51
N SER A 146 11.62 17.32 -0.48
CA SER A 146 12.29 18.61 -0.31
C SER A 146 11.69 19.76 -1.13
N ASP A 147 10.96 19.49 -2.22
CA ASP A 147 10.34 20.51 -3.07
C ASP A 147 8.80 20.41 -3.08
N PRO A 148 8.09 21.34 -2.39
CA PRO A 148 6.63 21.42 -2.41
C PRO A 148 6.01 21.67 -3.79
N GLN A 149 6.76 22.21 -4.76
CA GLN A 149 6.28 22.40 -6.12
C GLN A 149 6.33 21.11 -6.95
N PHE A 150 7.12 20.13 -6.54
CA PHE A 150 7.28 18.88 -7.25
C PHE A 150 5.97 18.08 -7.33
N TYR A 151 5.07 18.22 -6.35
CA TYR A 151 3.70 17.67 -6.38
C TYR A 151 2.84 18.13 -7.57
N ARG A 152 3.24 19.20 -8.26
CA ARG A 152 2.52 19.74 -9.42
C ARG A 152 3.04 19.18 -10.75
N THR A 153 4.08 18.36 -10.71
CA THR A 153 4.69 17.70 -11.88
C THR A 153 4.08 16.32 -12.10
N SER A 154 4.33 15.70 -13.25
CA SER A 154 3.83 14.35 -13.57
C SER A 154 4.96 13.34 -13.73
N MET A 155 4.62 12.06 -13.91
CA MET A 155 5.60 10.98 -14.08
C MET A 155 6.63 11.26 -15.18
N LYS A 156 6.25 11.94 -16.27
CA LYS A 156 7.19 12.34 -17.35
C LYS A 156 8.37 13.19 -16.86
N ASP A 157 8.17 13.94 -15.78
CA ASP A 157 9.19 14.83 -15.23
C ASP A 157 10.24 14.04 -14.42
N ASP A 158 9.94 12.79 -14.04
CA ASP A 158 10.91 11.88 -13.41
C ASP A 158 12.05 11.55 -14.40
N ALA A 159 11.74 11.37 -15.69
CA ALA A 159 12.74 11.11 -16.72
C ALA A 159 13.67 12.33 -16.98
N ARG A 160 13.22 13.56 -16.70
CA ARG A 160 14.07 14.75 -16.79
C ARG A 160 15.15 14.78 -15.71
N ILE A 161 14.84 14.28 -14.52
CA ILE A 161 15.83 14.13 -13.45
C ILE A 161 16.94 13.17 -13.89
N LYS A 162 16.59 12.11 -14.63
CA LYS A 162 17.54 11.12 -15.17
C LYS A 162 18.56 11.68 -16.16
N ASN A 163 18.23 12.77 -16.84
CA ASN A 163 19.06 13.40 -17.88
C ASN A 163 19.82 14.65 -17.38
N SER A 164 19.81 14.92 -16.07
CA SER A 164 20.40 16.14 -15.48
C SER A 164 21.85 15.97 -14.99
N ASP A 165 22.54 14.90 -15.40
CA ASP A 165 23.98 14.68 -15.16
C ASP A 165 24.86 15.23 -16.31
#